data_AF-W7WAS6-F1
#
_entry.id   AF-W7WAS6-F1
#
_cell.length_a   1.000
_cell.length_b   1.000
_cell.length_c   1.000
_cell.angle_alpha   90.00
_cell.angle_beta   90.00
_cell.angle_gamma   90.00
#
_symmetry.space_group_name_H-M   'P 1'
#
loop_
_entity.id
_entity.type
_entity.pdbx_description
1 polymer ?
#
loop_
_entity_poly.entity_id
_entity_poly.type
_entity_poly.pdbx_seq_one_letter_code
_entity_poly.pdbx_strand_id
1 'polypeptide(L)'
;MTTQIEGLDDDGAATRIPGVSVADQPPSQPRVRVIALIPATGFSLSREDRYLVVSQLLPATLAANALAVQSAYREYQQRSLAREGLRKMYIGTLTLTLILAVFGAMLLAVTFGNRLARPLLLLADGVREVARGDLSPKPVFASGDELGGLTRSFADMTQQLADARGLVEQSVAELETARGKLQAILDNMSAGVIVFDRDRRIDSVNAGATRILRVPLSAHLAAGSPKCPASRASTRR
;
A
#
# COMPACT_ATOMS: atom_id res chain seq x y z
N MET A 1 -58.36 48.88 9.22
CA MET A 1 -59.12 48.01 8.30
C MET A 1 -58.39 46.70 8.27
N THR A 2 -58.99 45.65 8.83
CA THR A 2 -58.38 44.32 8.89
C THR A 2 -59.29 43.40 8.08
N THR A 3 -58.76 42.81 7.02
CA THR A 3 -59.43 41.83 6.16
C THR A 3 -59.06 40.44 6.64
N GLN A 4 -60.06 39.67 7.08
CA GLN A 4 -59.89 38.28 7.50
C GLN A 4 -60.83 37.42 6.65
N ILE A 5 -60.30 36.33 6.08
CA ILE A 5 -61.07 35.36 5.30
C ILE A 5 -61.41 34.23 6.26
N GLU A 6 -62.68 34.06 6.58
CA GLU A 6 -63.16 33.05 7.54
C GLU A 6 -63.97 31.99 6.78
N GLY A 7 -63.72 30.71 7.07
CA GLY A 7 -64.38 29.57 6.41
C GLY A 7 -63.58 28.90 5.28
N LEU A 8 -62.25 29.04 5.24
CA LEU A 8 -61.37 28.28 4.34
C LEU A 8 -60.37 27.38 5.08
N ASP A 9 -60.44 27.34 6.41
CA ASP A 9 -59.58 26.51 7.26
C ASP A 9 -60.35 25.26 7.71
N ASP A 10 -59.81 24.11 7.36
CA ASP A 10 -60.32 22.79 7.75
C ASP A 10 -59.84 22.50 9.20
N ASP A 11 -60.80 22.43 10.12
CA ASP A 11 -60.78 21.92 11.49
C ASP A 11 -59.74 22.42 12.54
N GLY A 12 -60.30 22.88 13.68
CA GLY A 12 -59.74 22.50 14.98
C GLY A 12 -59.18 23.60 15.89
N ALA A 13 -59.91 24.69 16.16
CA ALA A 13 -59.65 25.50 17.36
C ALA A 13 -60.90 26.26 17.83
N ALA A 14 -61.96 25.53 18.19
CA ALA A 14 -63.09 26.12 18.90
C ALA A 14 -62.67 26.47 20.33
N THR A 15 -62.36 27.74 20.60
CA THR A 15 -62.42 28.30 21.95
C THR A 15 -63.88 28.20 22.40
N ARG A 16 -64.19 27.14 23.15
CA ARG A 16 -65.53 26.81 23.64
C ARG A 16 -65.96 27.86 24.68
N ILE A 17 -66.77 28.82 24.26
CA ILE A 17 -67.55 29.67 25.19
C ILE A 17 -68.77 28.84 25.63
N PRO A 18 -69.02 28.64 26.94
CA PRO A 18 -70.16 27.86 27.41
C PRO A 18 -71.46 28.66 27.22
N GLY A 19 -72.42 28.12 26.47
CA GLY A 19 -73.80 28.65 26.43
C GLY A 19 -74.44 28.82 25.05
N VAL A 20 -73.73 28.56 23.95
CA VAL A 20 -74.32 28.64 22.59
C VAL A 20 -74.41 27.26 21.98
N SER A 21 -75.64 26.74 21.88
CA SER A 21 -75.98 25.56 21.10
C SER A 21 -75.85 25.89 19.61
N VAL A 22 -74.79 25.36 18.98
CA VAL A 22 -74.65 25.36 17.51
C VAL A 22 -75.54 24.25 16.96
N ALA A 23 -76.79 24.59 16.72
CA ALA A 23 -77.65 23.80 15.84
C ALA A 23 -77.11 23.92 14.40
N ASP A 24 -76.83 22.75 13.81
CA ASP A 24 -76.71 22.45 12.38
C ASP A 24 -76.69 23.68 11.46
N GLN A 25 -75.49 24.22 11.24
CA GLN A 25 -75.26 25.34 10.33
C GLN A 25 -74.92 24.75 8.95
N PRO A 26 -75.68 25.07 7.87
CA PRO A 26 -75.37 24.58 6.53
C PRO A 26 -73.93 24.99 6.13
N PRO A 27 -73.27 24.27 5.21
CA PRO A 27 -71.87 24.53 4.86
C PRO A 27 -71.69 26.01 4.57
N SER A 28 -70.97 26.68 5.46
CA SER A 28 -70.83 28.12 5.48
C SER A 28 -70.09 28.54 4.21
N GLN A 29 -70.84 29.10 3.24
CA GLN A 29 -70.21 29.70 2.07
C GLN A 29 -69.13 30.67 2.56
N PRO A 30 -67.88 30.55 2.10
CA PRO A 30 -66.79 31.37 2.61
C PRO A 30 -67.15 32.84 2.45
N ARG A 31 -66.88 33.65 3.48
CA ARG A 31 -67.22 35.08 3.48
C ARG A 31 -65.97 35.90 3.76
N VAL A 32 -65.78 36.97 3.01
CA VAL A 32 -64.80 38.00 3.37
C VAL A 32 -65.46 38.93 4.34
N ARG A 33 -64.89 39.04 5.54
CA ARG A 33 -65.30 40.01 6.56
C ARG A 33 -64.30 41.15 6.59
N VAL A 34 -64.80 42.35 6.37
CA VAL A 34 -64.04 43.59 6.48
C VAL A 34 -64.55 44.34 7.71
N ILE A 35 -63.66 44.63 8.65
CA ILE A 35 -63.98 45.40 9.85
C ILE A 35 -63.33 46.78 9.72
N ALA A 36 -64.15 47.83 9.77
CA ALA A 36 -63.74 49.23 9.78
C ALA A 36 -64.27 49.93 11.03
N LEU A 37 -63.41 50.66 11.73
CA LEU A 37 -63.78 51.45 12.91
C LEU A 37 -64.47 52.74 12.44
N ILE A 38 -65.67 53.05 12.97
CA ILE A 38 -66.34 54.32 12.76
C ILE A 38 -65.99 55.25 13.93
N PRO A 39 -65.23 56.34 13.73
CA PRO A 39 -64.95 57.29 14.79
C PRO A 39 -66.24 58.01 15.21
N ALA A 40 -66.47 58.13 16.52
CA ALA A 40 -67.62 58.86 17.05
C ALA A 40 -67.47 60.37 16.76
N THR A 41 -68.38 60.94 15.97
CA THR A 41 -68.37 62.38 15.58
C THR A 41 -69.22 63.27 16.49
N GLY A 42 -69.66 62.76 17.65
CA GLY A 42 -70.46 63.51 18.64
C GLY A 42 -69.92 63.38 20.06
N PHE A 43 -70.07 64.44 20.86
CA PHE A 43 -69.68 64.46 22.28
C PHE A 43 -70.74 63.72 23.11
N SER A 44 -70.58 62.42 23.33
CA SER A 44 -71.37 61.63 24.29
C SER A 44 -70.49 61.17 25.46
N LEU A 45 -71.06 61.18 26.68
CA LEU A 45 -70.36 60.77 27.92
C LEU A 45 -70.10 59.25 28.04
N SER A 46 -70.69 58.43 27.15
CA SER A 46 -70.30 57.04 26.93
C SER A 46 -69.67 56.94 25.54
N ARG A 47 -68.35 56.69 25.48
CA ARG A 47 -67.61 56.48 24.23
C ARG A 47 -67.67 54.98 23.90
N GLU A 48 -68.67 54.59 23.12
CA GLU A 48 -68.76 53.23 22.58
C GLU A 48 -68.10 53.20 21.21
N ASP A 49 -67.06 52.38 21.06
CA ASP A 49 -66.40 52.16 19.78
C ASP A 49 -67.36 51.41 18.84
N ARG A 50 -67.75 52.06 17.75
CA ARG A 50 -68.64 51.48 16.74
C ARG A 50 -67.81 50.89 15.61
N TYR A 51 -68.08 49.63 15.28
CA TYR A 51 -67.43 48.94 14.16
C TYR A 51 -68.45 48.71 13.04
N LEU A 52 -68.09 49.12 11.82
CA LEU A 52 -68.77 48.72 10.60
C LEU A 52 -68.20 47.38 10.15
N VAL A 53 -69.08 46.38 10.07
CA VAL A 53 -68.73 45.05 9.56
C VAL A 53 -69.44 44.87 8.21
N VAL A 54 -68.65 44.73 7.15
CA VAL A 54 -69.15 44.31 5.84
C VAL A 54 -68.77 42.86 5.63
N SER A 55 -69.75 41.99 5.42
CA SER A 55 -69.53 40.60 5.02
C SER A 55 -70.02 40.41 3.58
N GLN A 56 -69.12 39.97 2.70
CA GLN A 56 -69.47 39.57 1.34
C GLN A 56 -69.31 38.06 1.20
N LEU A 57 -70.33 37.42 0.64
CA LEU A 57 -70.28 36.00 0.31
C LEU A 57 -69.33 35.85 -0.89
N LEU A 58 -68.35 34.97 -0.78
CA LEU A 58 -67.53 34.61 -1.93
C LEU A 58 -68.37 33.72 -2.84
N PRO A 59 -68.36 33.97 -4.16
CA PRO A 59 -68.94 33.05 -5.12
C PRO A 59 -68.37 31.64 -4.91
N ALA A 60 -69.24 30.63 -4.83
CA ALA A 60 -68.84 29.24 -4.58
C ALA A 60 -67.82 28.72 -5.62
N THR A 61 -67.85 29.25 -6.85
CA THR A 61 -66.89 28.94 -7.91
C THR A 61 -65.47 29.38 -7.59
N LEU A 62 -65.30 30.55 -6.96
CA LEU A 62 -63.97 31.07 -6.61
C LEU A 62 -63.36 30.26 -5.45
N ALA A 63 -64.19 29.91 -4.46
CA ALA A 63 -63.78 29.04 -3.36
C ALA A 63 -63.40 27.63 -3.83
N ALA A 64 -64.24 27.02 -4.69
CA ALA A 64 -63.97 25.71 -5.25
C ALA A 64 -62.68 25.69 -6.09
N ASN A 65 -62.47 26.71 -6.93
CA ASN A 65 -61.26 26.83 -7.75
C ASN A 65 -60.01 27.05 -6.90
N ALA A 66 -60.07 27.88 -5.85
CA ALA A 66 -58.95 28.12 -4.94
C ALA A 66 -58.54 26.83 -4.21
N LEU A 67 -59.51 26.04 -3.73
CA LEU A 67 -59.27 24.75 -3.09
C LEU A 67 -58.68 23.73 -4.08
N ALA A 68 -59.17 23.69 -5.32
CA ALA A 68 -58.66 22.81 -6.36
C ALA A 68 -57.19 23.11 -6.73
N VAL A 69 -56.82 24.40 -6.84
CA VAL A 69 -55.42 24.79 -7.09
C VAL A 69 -54.55 24.47 -5.88
N GLN A 70 -55.05 24.69 -4.65
CA GLN A 70 -54.30 24.38 -3.43
C GLN A 70 -54.05 22.87 -3.28
N SER A 71 -55.04 22.02 -3.56
CA SER A 71 -54.89 20.55 -3.51
C SER A 71 -53.93 20.04 -4.58
N ALA A 72 -54.05 20.55 -5.82
CA ALA A 72 -53.12 20.24 -6.91
C ALA A 72 -51.67 20.64 -6.58
N TYR A 73 -51.47 21.81 -5.95
CA TYR A 73 -50.15 22.27 -5.53
C TYR A 73 -49.56 21.40 -4.40
N ARG A 74 -50.38 21.01 -3.41
CA ARG A 74 -49.98 20.08 -2.34
C ARG A 74 -49.55 18.73 -2.90
N GLU A 75 -50.31 18.17 -3.83
CA GLU A 75 -49.98 16.90 -4.47
C GLU A 75 -48.67 16.98 -5.28
N TYR A 76 -48.46 18.09 -6.02
CA TYR A 76 -47.20 18.36 -6.71
C TYR A 76 -46.01 18.43 -5.74
N GLN A 77 -46.16 19.14 -4.61
CA GLN A 77 -45.11 19.25 -3.61
C GLN A 77 -44.75 17.90 -2.98
N GLN A 78 -45.73 17.08 -2.64
CA GLN A 78 -45.49 15.73 -2.09
C GLN A 78 -44.66 14.87 -3.07
N ARG A 79 -44.99 14.91 -4.36
CA ARG A 79 -44.26 14.14 -5.38
C ARG A 79 -42.85 14.69 -5.64
N SER A 80 -42.66 16.01 -5.61
CA SER A 80 -41.36 16.65 -5.84
C SER A 80 -40.39 16.42 -4.69
N LEU A 81 -40.86 16.60 -3.44
CA LEU A 81 -40.04 16.43 -2.24
C LEU A 81 -39.53 14.99 -2.10
N ALA A 82 -40.37 14.00 -2.39
CA ALA A 82 -39.98 12.60 -2.37
C ALA A 82 -38.83 12.30 -3.36
N ARG A 83 -38.93 12.80 -4.61
CA ARG A 83 -37.89 12.59 -5.63
C ARG A 83 -36.58 13.29 -5.28
N GLU A 84 -36.65 14.49 -4.72
CA GLU A 84 -35.46 15.26 -4.40
C GLU A 84 -34.72 14.68 -3.18
N GLY A 85 -35.45 14.20 -2.17
CA GLY A 85 -34.89 13.46 -1.04
C GLY A 85 -34.18 12.18 -1.50
N LEU A 86 -34.85 11.37 -2.34
CA LEU A 86 -34.25 10.15 -2.91
C LEU A 86 -33.00 10.44 -3.74
N ARG A 87 -33.02 11.49 -4.57
CA ARG A 87 -31.84 11.90 -5.37
C ARG A 87 -30.67 12.29 -4.47
N LYS A 88 -30.91 13.05 -3.40
CA LYS A 88 -29.86 13.44 -2.44
C LYS A 88 -29.31 12.23 -1.70
N MET A 89 -30.15 11.30 -1.26
CA MET A 89 -29.70 10.05 -0.64
C MET A 89 -28.86 9.20 -1.61
N TYR A 90 -29.31 9.05 -2.87
CA TYR A 90 -28.58 8.30 -3.89
C TYR A 90 -27.21 8.90 -4.20
N ILE A 91 -27.14 10.22 -4.41
CA ILE A 91 -25.86 10.91 -4.61
C ILE A 91 -24.97 10.75 -3.37
N GLY A 92 -25.55 10.92 -2.17
CA GLY A 92 -24.84 10.75 -0.91
C GLY A 92 -24.22 9.36 -0.75
N THR A 93 -25.01 8.30 -0.95
CA THR A 93 -24.49 6.93 -0.87
C THR A 93 -23.46 6.64 -1.95
N LEU A 94 -23.67 7.08 -3.20
CA LEU A 94 -22.71 6.88 -4.28
C LEU A 94 -21.38 7.58 -3.99
N THR A 95 -21.41 8.83 -3.51
CA THR A 95 -20.19 9.56 -3.13
C THR A 95 -19.46 8.88 -1.96
N LEU A 96 -20.20 8.42 -0.95
CA LEU A 96 -19.61 7.71 0.19
C LEU A 96 -18.97 6.39 -0.25
N THR A 97 -19.67 5.59 -1.07
CA THR A 97 -19.15 4.36 -1.64
C THR A 97 -17.90 4.61 -2.48
N LEU A 98 -17.88 5.67 -3.30
CA LEU A 98 -16.71 6.02 -4.09
C LEU A 98 -15.50 6.37 -3.21
N ILE A 99 -15.70 7.19 -2.18
CA ILE A 99 -14.64 7.57 -1.25
C ILE A 99 -14.09 6.33 -0.54
N LEU A 100 -14.96 5.45 -0.04
CA LEU A 100 -14.55 4.21 0.63
C LEU A 100 -13.83 3.26 -0.34
N ALA A 101 -14.28 3.15 -1.58
CA ALA A 101 -13.64 2.33 -2.60
C ALA A 101 -12.23 2.85 -2.93
N VAL A 102 -12.07 4.16 -3.13
CA VAL A 102 -10.76 4.79 -3.39
C VAL A 102 -9.84 4.62 -2.18
N PHE A 103 -10.35 4.86 -0.97
CA PHE A 103 -9.58 4.69 0.26
C PHE A 103 -9.13 3.24 0.44
N GLY A 104 -10.04 2.27 0.24
CA GLY A 104 -9.75 0.84 0.28
C GLY A 104 -8.72 0.43 -0.78
N ALA A 105 -8.84 0.93 -2.01
CA ALA A 105 -7.86 0.68 -3.07
C ALA A 105 -6.47 1.23 -2.71
N MET A 106 -6.39 2.43 -2.12
CA MET A 106 -5.13 3.02 -1.69
C MET A 106 -4.46 2.20 -0.56
N LEU A 107 -5.24 1.77 0.42
CA LEU A 107 -4.78 0.87 1.49
C LEU A 107 -4.26 -0.47 0.94
N LEU A 108 -5.00 -1.08 0.02
CA LEU A 108 -4.57 -2.32 -0.63
C LEU A 108 -3.29 -2.10 -1.44
N ALA A 109 -3.19 -1.02 -2.21
CA ALA A 109 -1.99 -0.71 -2.98
C ALA A 109 -0.74 -0.57 -2.10
N VAL A 110 -0.82 0.17 -0.99
CA VAL A 110 0.30 0.36 -0.07
C VAL A 110 0.67 -0.95 0.64
N THR A 111 -0.32 -1.71 1.10
CA THR A 111 -0.06 -2.97 1.81
C THR A 111 0.53 -4.05 0.89
N PHE A 112 -0.02 -4.22 -0.31
CA PHE A 112 0.51 -5.16 -1.30
C PHE A 112 1.89 -4.71 -1.82
N GLY A 113 2.05 -3.42 -2.11
CA GLY A 113 3.33 -2.86 -2.54
C GLY A 113 4.43 -3.13 -1.53
N ASN A 114 4.18 -2.87 -0.25
CA ASN A 114 5.16 -3.12 0.81
C ASN A 114 5.44 -4.61 1.05
N ARG A 115 4.43 -5.48 0.91
CA ARG A 115 4.59 -6.94 1.04
C ARG A 115 5.46 -7.54 -0.07
N LEU A 116 5.36 -7.02 -1.30
CA LEU A 116 6.13 -7.50 -2.45
C LEU A 116 7.50 -6.84 -2.57
N ALA A 117 7.58 -5.52 -2.39
CA ALA A 117 8.83 -4.78 -2.60
C ALA A 117 9.91 -5.16 -1.59
N ARG A 118 9.55 -5.40 -0.32
CA ARG A 118 10.52 -5.70 0.74
C ARG A 118 11.34 -6.98 0.48
N PRO A 119 10.74 -8.17 0.23
CA PRO A 119 11.52 -9.37 -0.06
C PRO A 119 12.30 -9.26 -1.37
N LEU A 120 11.78 -8.56 -2.38
CA LEU A 120 12.49 -8.35 -3.65
C LEU A 120 13.75 -7.48 -3.48
N LEU A 121 13.68 -6.42 -2.66
CA LEU A 121 14.84 -5.59 -2.35
C LEU A 121 15.89 -6.37 -1.56
N LEU A 122 15.47 -7.16 -0.57
CA LEU A 122 16.38 -8.03 0.20
C LEU A 122 17.11 -9.03 -0.71
N LEU A 123 16.40 -9.65 -1.65
CA LEU A 123 17.02 -10.54 -2.64
C LEU A 123 17.97 -9.80 -3.57
N ALA A 124 17.57 -8.63 -4.08
CA ALA A 124 18.41 -7.84 -4.98
C ALA A 124 19.72 -7.43 -4.31
N ASP A 125 19.68 -7.01 -3.04
CA ASP A 125 20.87 -6.64 -2.28
C ASP A 125 21.71 -7.88 -1.93
N GLY A 126 21.09 -8.99 -1.54
CA GLY A 126 21.79 -10.26 -1.30
C GLY A 126 22.52 -10.77 -2.54
N VAL A 127 21.91 -10.67 -3.72
CA VAL A 127 22.55 -11.05 -5.00
C VAL A 127 23.74 -10.14 -5.31
N ARG A 128 23.64 -8.83 -5.04
CA ARG A 128 24.76 -7.89 -5.22
C ARG A 128 25.93 -8.18 -4.27
N GLU A 129 25.65 -8.63 -3.06
CA GLU A 129 26.69 -9.07 -2.11
C GLU A 129 27.39 -10.33 -2.60
N VAL A 130 26.63 -11.33 -3.04
CA VAL A 130 27.18 -12.57 -3.61
C VAL A 130 28.03 -12.27 -4.85
N ALA A 131 27.59 -11.36 -5.71
CA ALA A 131 28.36 -10.93 -6.89
C ALA A 131 29.69 -10.25 -6.52
N ARG A 132 29.80 -9.66 -5.32
CA ARG A 132 31.05 -9.10 -4.78
C ARG A 132 31.91 -10.13 -4.04
N GLY A 133 31.47 -11.39 -3.99
CA GLY A 133 32.19 -12.48 -3.33
C GLY A 133 31.87 -12.66 -1.84
N ASP A 134 30.88 -11.93 -1.32
CA ASP A 134 30.40 -12.11 0.05
C ASP A 134 29.30 -13.18 0.11
N LEU A 135 29.72 -14.36 0.57
CA LEU A 135 28.88 -15.55 0.71
C LEU A 135 28.34 -15.75 2.13
N SER A 136 28.32 -14.67 2.94
CA SER A 136 27.71 -14.71 4.27
C SER A 136 26.25 -15.19 4.22
N PRO A 137 25.77 -15.88 5.28
CA PRO A 137 24.39 -16.37 5.34
C PRO A 137 23.38 -15.25 5.12
N LYS A 138 22.53 -15.39 4.09
CA LYS A 138 21.54 -14.37 3.72
C LYS A 138 20.26 -14.50 4.54
N PRO A 139 19.64 -13.38 4.97
CA PRO A 139 18.44 -13.41 5.78
C PRO A 139 17.25 -13.96 4.99
N VAL A 140 16.53 -14.91 5.58
CA VAL A 140 15.32 -15.49 5.00
C VAL A 140 14.11 -14.66 5.38
N PHE A 141 13.26 -14.35 4.40
CA PHE A 141 11.99 -13.69 4.68
C PHE A 141 10.97 -14.74 5.16
N ALA A 142 10.51 -14.59 6.40
CA ALA A 142 9.53 -15.49 7.01
C ALA A 142 8.12 -15.24 6.44
N SER A 143 7.90 -15.71 5.21
CA SER A 143 6.59 -15.78 4.58
C SER A 143 6.24 -17.22 4.20
N GLY A 144 4.96 -17.55 4.30
CA GLY A 144 4.37 -18.85 3.95
C GLY A 144 4.00 -18.96 2.47
N ASP A 145 4.38 -17.98 1.66
CA ASP A 145 4.13 -17.91 0.22
C ASP A 145 5.36 -18.35 -0.61
N GLU A 146 5.19 -18.29 -1.93
CA GLU A 146 6.22 -18.60 -2.92
C GLU A 146 7.44 -17.66 -2.81
N LEU A 147 7.25 -16.42 -2.36
CA LEU A 147 8.34 -15.47 -2.13
C LEU A 147 9.20 -15.89 -0.93
N GLY A 148 8.57 -16.33 0.15
CA GLY A 148 9.25 -16.94 1.28
C GLY A 148 10.03 -18.19 0.83
N GLY A 149 9.42 -19.02 -0.03
CA GLY A 149 10.08 -20.15 -0.66
C GLY A 149 11.35 -19.75 -1.43
N LEU A 150 11.25 -18.73 -2.28
CA LEU A 150 12.38 -18.23 -3.06
C LEU A 150 13.52 -17.71 -2.18
N THR A 151 13.21 -16.95 -1.11
CA THR A 151 14.24 -16.45 -0.19
C THR A 151 14.96 -17.58 0.56
N ARG A 152 14.25 -18.66 0.90
CA ARG A 152 14.86 -19.87 1.48
C ARG A 152 15.80 -20.54 0.48
N SER A 153 15.33 -20.80 -0.74
CA SER A 153 16.16 -21.43 -1.77
C SER A 153 17.39 -20.59 -2.12
N PHE A 154 17.26 -19.25 -2.11
CA PHE A 154 18.40 -18.36 -2.30
C PHE A 154 19.41 -18.49 -1.16
N ALA A 155 18.95 -18.46 0.10
CA ALA A 155 19.83 -18.63 1.26
C ALA A 155 20.54 -20.00 1.23
N ASP A 156 19.82 -21.08 0.91
CA ASP A 156 20.38 -22.43 0.80
C ASP A 156 21.48 -22.48 -0.28
N MET A 157 21.24 -21.88 -1.45
CA MET A 157 22.23 -21.80 -2.52
C MET A 157 23.47 -21.00 -2.08
N THR A 158 23.30 -19.87 -1.39
CA THR A 158 24.45 -19.09 -0.90
C THR A 158 25.27 -19.84 0.15
N GLN A 159 24.60 -20.60 1.01
CA GLN A 159 25.27 -21.44 2.00
C GLN A 159 26.08 -22.56 1.32
N GLN A 160 25.50 -23.25 0.34
CA GLN A 160 26.20 -24.29 -0.43
C GLN A 160 27.44 -23.72 -1.14
N LEU A 161 27.36 -22.49 -1.65
CA LEU A 161 28.49 -21.83 -2.30
C LEU A 161 29.59 -21.46 -1.29
N ALA A 162 29.22 -21.00 -0.09
CA ALA A 162 30.16 -20.73 0.99
C ALA A 162 30.90 -22.00 1.43
N ASP A 163 30.15 -23.09 1.63
CA ASP A 163 30.69 -24.38 2.04
C ASP A 163 31.63 -24.95 0.97
N ALA A 164 31.23 -24.90 -0.31
CA ALA A 164 32.06 -25.34 -1.42
C ALA A 164 33.38 -24.55 -1.50
N ARG A 165 33.33 -23.23 -1.30
CA ARG A 165 34.54 -22.39 -1.24
C ARG A 165 35.44 -22.78 -0.08
N GLY A 166 34.87 -23.01 1.10
CA GLY A 166 35.62 -23.45 2.29
C GLY A 166 36.33 -24.78 2.06
N LEU A 167 35.66 -25.75 1.43
CA LEU A 167 36.26 -27.05 1.07
C LEU A 167 37.43 -26.90 0.09
N VAL A 168 37.31 -26.01 -0.90
CA VAL A 168 38.39 -25.72 -1.85
C VAL A 168 39.58 -25.08 -1.13
N GLU A 169 39.34 -24.09 -0.26
CA GLU A 169 40.40 -23.42 0.51
C GLU A 169 41.13 -24.40 1.44
N GLN A 170 40.41 -25.32 2.10
CA GLN A 170 41.00 -26.40 2.90
C GLN A 170 41.86 -27.33 2.04
N SER A 171 41.34 -27.77 0.89
CA SER A 171 42.08 -28.66 -0.02
C SER A 171 43.38 -28.02 -0.53
N VAL A 172 43.36 -26.72 -0.83
CA VAL A 172 44.56 -25.96 -1.22
C VAL A 172 45.56 -25.89 -0.06
N ALA A 173 45.09 -25.60 1.16
CA ALA A 173 45.97 -25.54 2.33
C ALA A 173 46.62 -26.91 2.65
N GLU A 174 45.88 -28.00 2.49
CA GLU A 174 46.41 -29.36 2.63
C GLU A 174 47.47 -29.67 1.57
N LEU A 175 47.22 -29.30 0.31
CA LEU A 175 48.17 -29.46 -0.79
C LEU A 175 49.48 -28.69 -0.53
N GLU A 176 49.38 -27.43 -0.11
CA GLU A 176 50.55 -26.61 0.23
C GLU A 176 51.33 -27.18 1.42
N THR A 177 50.61 -27.68 2.43
CA THR A 177 51.23 -28.35 3.58
C THR A 177 51.95 -29.63 3.17
N ALA A 178 51.35 -30.45 2.30
CA ALA A 178 51.97 -31.66 1.78
C ALA A 178 53.19 -31.35 0.91
N ARG A 179 53.10 -30.32 0.05
CA ARG A 179 54.22 -29.83 -0.77
C ARG A 179 55.37 -29.35 0.10
N GLY A 180 55.10 -28.55 1.13
CA GLY A 180 56.12 -28.07 2.06
C GLY A 180 56.82 -29.21 2.81
N LYS A 181 56.07 -30.24 3.23
CA LYS A 181 56.64 -31.45 3.84
C LYS A 181 57.58 -32.20 2.88
N LEU A 182 57.17 -32.40 1.62
CA LEU A 182 58.04 -33.03 0.61
C LEU A 182 59.32 -32.23 0.38
N GLN A 183 59.20 -30.91 0.25
CA GLN A 183 60.35 -30.02 0.06
C GLN A 183 61.34 -30.14 1.23
N ALA A 184 60.86 -30.12 2.48
CA ALA A 184 61.70 -30.26 3.66
C ALA A 184 62.41 -31.62 3.74
N ILE A 185 61.76 -32.70 3.29
CA ILE A 185 62.37 -34.03 3.19
C ILE A 185 63.46 -34.03 2.11
N LEU A 186 63.17 -33.47 0.93
CA LEU A 186 64.14 -33.38 -0.16
C LEU A 186 65.37 -32.56 0.27
N ASP A 187 65.19 -31.43 0.95
CA ASP A 187 66.29 -30.57 1.36
C ASP A 187 67.17 -31.18 2.48
N ASN A 188 66.60 -32.01 3.37
CA ASN A 188 67.35 -32.66 4.45
C ASN A 188 67.94 -34.03 4.08
N MET A 189 67.57 -34.60 2.93
CA MET A 189 68.11 -35.88 2.50
C MET A 189 69.60 -35.78 2.14
N SER A 190 70.39 -36.72 2.64
CA SER A 190 71.84 -36.80 2.39
C SER A 190 72.18 -37.19 0.95
N ALA A 191 71.29 -37.94 0.27
CA ALA A 191 71.39 -38.25 -1.15
C ALA A 191 71.09 -37.02 -2.02
N GLY A 192 71.80 -36.89 -3.14
CA GLY A 192 71.59 -35.83 -4.11
C GLY A 192 70.53 -36.17 -5.14
N VAL A 193 69.50 -35.34 -5.26
CA VAL A 193 68.43 -35.47 -6.26
C VAL A 193 68.52 -34.34 -7.27
N ILE A 194 68.50 -34.69 -8.57
CA ILE A 194 68.49 -33.76 -9.71
C ILE A 194 67.37 -34.21 -10.65
N VAL A 195 66.42 -33.32 -10.91
CA VAL A 195 65.32 -33.55 -11.86
C VAL A 195 65.64 -32.84 -13.16
N PHE A 196 65.38 -33.49 -14.30
CA PHE A 196 65.58 -32.93 -15.62
C PHE A 196 64.25 -32.83 -16.38
N ASP A 197 64.06 -31.75 -17.13
CA ASP A 197 62.96 -31.61 -18.08
C ASP A 197 63.22 -32.44 -19.36
N ARG A 198 62.20 -32.57 -20.22
CA ARG A 198 62.22 -33.26 -21.53
C ARG A 198 63.38 -32.81 -22.42
N ASP A 199 63.83 -31.56 -22.29
CA ASP A 199 64.97 -30.99 -23.03
C ASP A 199 66.34 -31.23 -22.35
N ARG A 200 66.41 -32.10 -21.32
CA ARG A 200 67.60 -32.42 -20.52
C ARG A 200 68.21 -31.21 -19.79
N ARG A 201 67.37 -30.23 -19.44
CA ARG A 201 67.72 -29.10 -18.57
C ARG A 201 67.41 -29.44 -17.12
N ILE A 202 68.21 -28.94 -16.19
CA ILE A 202 67.95 -29.13 -14.75
C ILE A 202 66.69 -28.34 -14.41
N ASP A 203 65.67 -29.03 -13.91
CA ASP A 203 64.37 -28.48 -13.50
C ASP A 203 64.31 -28.25 -11.98
N SER A 204 64.88 -29.16 -11.19
CA SER A 204 64.96 -29.03 -9.73
C SER A 204 66.19 -29.76 -9.16
N VAL A 205 66.73 -29.24 -8.05
CA VAL A 205 67.92 -29.79 -7.38
C VAL A 205 67.75 -29.69 -5.86
N ASN A 206 68.08 -30.75 -5.11
CA ASN A 206 68.06 -30.68 -3.63
C ASN A 206 69.41 -30.19 -3.05
N ALA A 207 69.39 -29.82 -1.77
CA ALA A 207 70.61 -29.39 -1.06
C ALA A 207 71.69 -30.50 -0.94
N GLY A 208 71.29 -31.77 -0.85
CA GLY A 208 72.20 -32.93 -0.88
C GLY A 208 73.06 -33.00 -2.15
N ALA A 209 72.46 -32.74 -3.33
CA ALA A 209 73.17 -32.74 -4.61
C ALA A 209 74.19 -31.60 -4.69
N THR A 210 73.82 -30.42 -4.17
CA THR A 210 74.72 -29.26 -4.05
C THR A 210 75.90 -29.58 -3.11
N ARG A 211 75.65 -30.29 -2.00
CA ARG A 211 76.68 -30.69 -1.03
C ARG A 211 77.64 -31.74 -1.58
N ILE A 212 77.12 -32.73 -2.33
CA ILE A 212 77.91 -33.79 -2.96
C ILE A 212 78.73 -33.25 -4.13
N LEU A 213 78.11 -32.47 -5.01
CA LEU A 213 78.76 -31.94 -6.21
C LEU A 213 79.63 -30.72 -5.93
N ARG A 214 79.53 -30.12 -4.72
CA ARG A 214 80.28 -28.94 -4.27
C ARG A 214 80.21 -27.74 -5.23
N VAL A 215 79.14 -27.66 -6.00
CA VAL A 215 78.85 -26.56 -6.92
C VAL A 215 77.46 -26.02 -6.57
N PRO A 216 77.26 -24.69 -6.45
CA PRO A 216 75.96 -24.09 -6.25
C PRO A 216 75.11 -24.23 -7.52
N LEU A 217 74.49 -25.40 -7.68
CA LEU A 217 73.63 -25.73 -8.82
C LEU A 217 72.33 -24.92 -8.80
N SER A 218 71.93 -24.40 -7.65
CA SER A 218 70.81 -23.45 -7.48
C SER A 218 71.03 -22.14 -8.26
N ALA A 219 72.27 -21.67 -8.40
CA ALA A 219 72.58 -20.48 -9.19
C ALA A 219 72.46 -20.71 -10.71
N HIS A 220 72.55 -21.98 -11.15
CA HIS A 220 72.50 -22.37 -12.57
C HIS A 220 71.06 -22.63 -13.07
N LEU A 221 70.06 -22.62 -12.17
CA LEU A 221 68.64 -22.67 -12.51
C LEU A 221 68.12 -21.33 -13.07
N ALA A 222 68.68 -20.20 -12.61
CA ALA A 222 68.26 -18.85 -13.03
C ALA A 222 69.01 -18.31 -14.26
N ALA A 223 70.26 -18.75 -14.46
CA ALA A 223 71.06 -18.42 -15.64
C ALA A 223 70.87 -19.52 -16.69
N GLY A 224 70.10 -19.24 -17.74
CA GLY A 224 69.77 -20.22 -18.77
C GLY A 224 70.99 -20.99 -19.31
N SER A 225 71.07 -22.27 -18.94
CA SER A 225 71.98 -23.33 -19.43
C SER A 225 73.36 -23.43 -18.75
N PRO A 226 73.66 -24.63 -18.23
CA PRO A 226 74.52 -25.52 -19.00
C PRO A 226 73.89 -26.89 -19.22
N LYS A 227 74.09 -27.45 -20.42
CA LYS A 227 73.81 -28.86 -20.69
C LYS A 227 74.70 -29.72 -19.79
N CYS A 228 74.10 -30.69 -19.11
CA CYS A 228 74.83 -31.67 -18.31
C CYS A 228 75.87 -32.37 -19.20
N PRO A 229 77.18 -32.31 -18.89
CA PRO A 229 78.18 -33.02 -19.66
C PRO A 229 77.96 -34.53 -19.49
N ALA A 230 77.53 -35.20 -20.56
CA ALA A 230 77.40 -36.64 -20.61
C ALA A 230 78.74 -37.29 -20.20
N SER A 231 78.68 -38.21 -19.24
CA SER A 231 79.84 -38.88 -18.67
C SER A 231 80.61 -39.67 -19.73
N ARG A 232 81.93 -39.48 -19.75
CA ARG A 232 82.85 -40.48 -20.30
C ARG A 232 82.77 -41.70 -19.39
N ALA A 233 82.10 -42.75 -19.86
CA ALA A 233 82.16 -44.07 -19.27
C ALA A 233 83.64 -44.53 -19.25
N SER A 234 84.24 -44.59 -18.06
CA SER A 234 85.51 -45.28 -17.86
C SER A 234 85.23 -46.76 -17.66
N THR A 235 85.24 -47.53 -18.75
CA THR A 235 85.48 -48.96 -18.69
C THR A 235 86.95 -49.16 -18.31
N ARG A 236 87.22 -49.52 -17.05
CA ARG A 236 88.51 -50.10 -16.66
C ARG A 236 88.24 -51.52 -16.15
N ARG A 237 88.85 -52.48 -16.84
CA ARG A 237 89.07 -53.85 -16.39
C ARG A 237 89.83 -53.87 -15.07
#